data_AF-A0A3D2ITA8-F1
#
_entry.id   AF-A0A3D2ITA8-F1
#
_cell.length_a   1.000
_cell.length_b   1.000
_cell.length_c   1.000
_cell.angle_alpha   90.00
_cell.angle_beta   90.00
_cell.angle_gamma   90.00
#
_symmetry.space_group_name_H-M   'P 1'
#
loop_
_entity.id
_entity.type
_entity.pdbx_description
1 polymer ?
#
loop_
_entity_poly.entity_id
_entity_poly.type
_entity_poly.pdbx_seq_one_letter_code
_entity_poly.pdbx_strand_id
1 'polypeptide(L)'
;MSQSNDRLLQIADTLEHINEQLILLSIDTEHYAMALQAVQTNDPISKGVIQAVIAALFRDSLFATDASEQMDSVLSMPEMEVTRYE
;
A
#
# COMPACT_ATOMS: atom_id res chain seq x y z
N MET A 1 25.90 19.38 1.25
CA MET A 1 24.54 19.95 1.39
C MET A 1 23.59 19.47 0.31
N SER A 2 23.90 19.59 -1.01
CA SER A 2 23.01 19.09 -2.09
C SER A 2 22.58 17.63 -1.90
N GLN A 3 23.54 16.71 -1.76
CA GLN A 3 23.27 15.27 -1.68
C GLN A 3 22.40 14.85 -0.48
N SER A 4 22.43 15.57 0.65
CA SER A 4 21.61 15.23 1.82
C SER A 4 20.15 15.69 1.62
N ASN A 5 19.95 16.84 0.99
CA ASN A 5 18.63 17.30 0.60
C ASN A 5 18.02 16.42 -0.49
N ASP A 6 18.82 16.01 -1.48
CA ASP A 6 18.38 15.11 -2.55
C ASP A 6 17.91 13.76 -1.97
N ARG A 7 18.59 13.24 -0.94
CA ARG A 7 18.18 12.02 -0.22
C ARG A 7 16.90 12.20 0.60
N LEU A 8 16.74 13.34 1.27
CA LEU A 8 15.49 13.65 2.00
C LEU A 8 14.29 13.75 1.07
N LEU A 9 14.46 14.38 -0.10
CA LEU A 9 13.42 14.44 -1.13
C LEU A 9 13.04 13.05 -1.62
N GLN A 10 14.03 12.19 -1.91
CA GLN A 10 13.77 10.82 -2.33
C GLN A 10 13.01 9.99 -1.27
N ILE A 11 13.35 10.17 0.01
CA ILE A 11 12.61 9.53 1.12
C ILE A 11 11.18 10.06 1.17
N ALA A 12 10.98 11.38 1.07
CA ALA A 12 9.67 11.99 1.09
C ALA A 12 8.78 11.47 -0.06
N ASP A 13 9.32 11.44 -1.29
CA ASP A 13 8.62 10.91 -2.47
C ASP A 13 8.25 9.43 -2.29
N THR A 14 9.16 8.63 -1.71
CA THR A 14 8.90 7.21 -1.44
C THR A 14 7.80 7.02 -0.39
N LEU A 15 7.81 7.82 0.68
CA LEU A 15 6.78 7.76 1.71
C LEU A 15 5.42 8.24 1.20
N GLU A 16 5.39 9.26 0.34
CA GLU A 16 4.17 9.71 -0.34
C GLU A 16 3.60 8.60 -1.23
N HIS A 17 4.45 7.94 -2.02
CA HIS A 17 4.04 6.83 -2.86
C HIS A 17 3.47 5.66 -2.05
N ILE A 18 4.11 5.26 -0.94
CA ILE A 18 3.60 4.23 -0.04
C ILE A 18 2.23 4.63 0.53
N ASN A 19 2.07 5.90 0.92
CA ASN A 19 0.80 6.39 1.45
C ASN A 19 -0.32 6.34 0.41
N GLU A 20 -0.05 6.71 -0.85
CA GLU A 20 -1.02 6.56 -1.95
C GLU A 20 -1.45 5.10 -2.13
N GLN A 21 -0.49 4.16 -2.11
CA GLN A 21 -0.78 2.73 -2.21
C GLN A 21 -1.67 2.24 -1.06
N LEU A 22 -1.40 2.67 0.18
CA LEU A 22 -2.22 2.33 1.34
C LEU A 22 -3.65 2.89 1.26
N ILE A 23 -3.82 4.10 0.73
CA ILE A 23 -5.14 4.68 0.49
C ILE A 23 -5.93 3.85 -0.53
N LEU A 24 -5.30 3.48 -1.65
CA LEU A 24 -5.95 2.63 -2.66
C LEU A 24 -6.36 1.28 -2.09
N LEU A 25 -5.48 0.66 -1.30
CA LEU A 25 -5.78 -0.60 -0.61
C LEU A 25 -6.99 -0.46 0.32
N SER A 26 -7.08 0.64 1.08
CA SER A 26 -8.24 0.91 1.94
C SER A 26 -9.53 0.98 1.12
N ILE A 27 -9.53 1.71 0.01
CA ILE A 27 -10.68 1.85 -0.89
C ILE A 27 -11.10 0.49 -1.46
N ASP A 28 -10.13 -0.30 -1.93
CA ASP A 28 -10.41 -1.62 -2.51
C ASP A 28 -11.00 -2.57 -1.46
N THR A 29 -10.51 -2.54 -0.21
CA THR A 29 -11.10 -3.35 0.87
C THR A 29 -12.54 -2.95 1.21
N GLU A 30 -12.89 -1.66 1.13
CA GLU A 30 -14.28 -1.20 1.29
C GLU A 30 -15.17 -1.73 0.15
N HIS A 31 -14.68 -1.67 -1.10
CA HIS A 31 -15.38 -2.24 -2.25
C HIS A 31 -15.62 -3.75 -2.10
N TYR A 32 -14.63 -4.50 -1.61
CA TYR A 32 -14.78 -5.93 -1.34
C TYR A 32 -15.81 -6.21 -0.26
N ALA A 33 -15.80 -5.43 0.83
CA ALA A 33 -16.77 -5.57 1.90
C ALA A 33 -18.21 -5.36 1.36
N MET A 34 -18.42 -4.33 0.52
CA MET A 34 -19.71 -4.10 -0.12
C MET A 34 -20.11 -5.26 -1.05
N ALA A 35 -19.18 -5.77 -1.87
CA ALA A 35 -19.44 -6.91 -2.75
C ALA A 35 -19.83 -8.16 -1.95
N LEU A 36 -19.14 -8.45 -0.85
CA LEU A 36 -19.41 -9.59 0.02
C LEU A 36 -20.72 -9.45 0.80
N GLN A 37 -21.14 -8.24 1.18
CA GLN A 37 -22.45 -8.02 1.80
C GLN A 37 -23.62 -8.37 0.86
N ALA A 38 -23.42 -8.27 -0.45
CA ALA A 38 -24.44 -8.62 -1.44
C ALA A 38 -24.53 -10.13 -1.74
N VAL A 39 -23.58 -10.94 -1.24
CA VAL A 39 -23.50 -12.38 -1.50
C VAL A 39 -24.60 -13.14 -0.75
N GLN A 40 -25.37 -13.94 -1.49
CA GLN A 40 -26.26 -14.96 -0.93
C GLN A 40 -25.60 -16.34 -1.06
N THR A 41 -25.29 -16.98 0.06
CA THR A 41 -24.41 -18.17 0.11
C THR A 41 -24.89 -19.39 -0.70
N ASN A 42 -26.18 -19.47 -1.04
CA ASN A 42 -26.78 -20.56 -1.83
C ASN A 42 -27.04 -20.21 -3.31
N ASP A 43 -26.62 -19.02 -3.76
CA ASP A 43 -26.83 -18.55 -5.13
C ASP A 43 -25.55 -18.73 -5.99
N PRO A 44 -25.63 -19.34 -7.19
CA PRO A 44 -24.48 -19.48 -8.09
C PRO A 44 -23.80 -18.17 -8.50
N ILE A 45 -24.53 -17.06 -8.65
CA ILE A 45 -23.94 -15.75 -8.99
C ILE A 45 -23.04 -15.28 -7.84
N SER A 46 -23.52 -15.45 -6.61
CA SER A 46 -22.80 -15.14 -5.38
C SER A 46 -21.48 -15.91 -5.22
N LYS A 47 -21.36 -17.14 -5.77
CA LYS A 47 -20.08 -17.87 -5.82
C LYS A 47 -19.05 -17.18 -6.73
N GLY A 48 -19.49 -16.64 -7.86
CA GLY A 48 -18.64 -15.88 -8.77
C GLY A 48 -18.11 -14.60 -8.12
N VAL A 49 -18.96 -13.90 -7.36
CA VAL A 49 -18.57 -12.70 -6.59
C VAL A 49 -17.52 -13.03 -5.55
N ILE A 50 -17.71 -14.10 -4.76
CA ILE A 50 -16.70 -14.54 -3.77
C ILE A 50 -15.36 -14.81 -4.45
N GLN A 51 -15.36 -15.52 -5.58
CA GLN A 51 -14.13 -15.86 -6.28
C GLN A 51 -13.42 -14.62 -6.86
N ALA A 52 -14.18 -13.65 -7.36
CA ALA A 52 -13.64 -12.37 -7.83
C ALA A 52 -13.00 -11.58 -6.68
N VAL A 53 -13.66 -11.51 -5.52
CA VAL A 53 -13.13 -10.84 -4.32
C VAL A 53 -11.86 -11.54 -3.82
N ILE A 54 -11.79 -12.87 -3.81
CA ILE A 54 -10.57 -13.61 -3.44
C ILE A 54 -9.42 -13.28 -4.38
N ALA A 55 -9.66 -13.23 -5.70
CA ALA A 55 -8.62 -12.89 -6.66
C ALA A 55 -8.13 -11.44 -6.50
N ALA A 56 -9.05 -10.52 -6.20
CA ALA A 56 -8.74 -9.11 -5.97
C ALA A 56 -7.94 -8.91 -4.67
N LEU A 57 -8.34 -9.56 -3.57
CA LEU A 57 -7.58 -9.60 -2.31
C LEU A 57 -6.16 -10.17 -2.50
N PHE A 58 -6.01 -11.20 -3.34
CA PHE A 58 -4.68 -11.74 -3.65
C PHE A 58 -3.79 -10.71 -4.36
N ARG A 59 -4.32 -10.01 -5.37
CA ARG A 59 -3.60 -8.92 -6.05
C ARG A 59 -3.19 -7.82 -5.07
N ASP A 60 -4.09 -7.44 -4.20
CA ASP A 60 -3.87 -6.39 -3.21
C ASP A 60 -2.84 -6.77 -2.16
N SER A 61 -2.77 -8.06 -1.80
CA SER A 61 -1.71 -8.58 -0.92
C SER A 61 -0.31 -8.48 -1.53
N LEU A 62 -0.19 -8.55 -2.86
CA LEU A 62 1.08 -8.35 -3.56
C LEU A 62 1.50 -6.88 -3.47
N PHE A 63 0.57 -5.94 -3.70
CA PHE A 63 0.86 -4.50 -3.53
C PHE A 63 1.24 -4.14 -2.09
N ALA A 64 0.56 -4.73 -1.10
CA ALA A 64 0.92 -4.53 0.31
C ALA A 64 2.34 -5.05 0.62
N THR A 65 2.75 -6.15 -0.03
CA THR A 65 4.12 -6.68 0.10
C THR A 65 5.13 -5.70 -0.50
N ASP A 66 4.90 -5.22 -1.72
CA ASP A 66 5.78 -4.25 -2.39
C ASP A 66 5.89 -2.93 -1.58
N ALA A 67 4.79 -2.45 -1.00
CA ALA A 67 4.79 -1.28 -0.13
C ALA A 67 5.61 -1.52 1.15
N SER A 68 5.51 -2.72 1.72
CA SER A 68 6.29 -3.12 2.89
C SER A 68 7.79 -3.17 2.58
N GLU A 69 8.18 -3.73 1.42
CA GLU A 69 9.59 -3.79 1.00
C GLU A 69 10.17 -2.39 0.79
N GLN A 70 9.40 -1.47 0.19
CA GLN A 70 9.81 -0.07 0.05
C GLN A 70 9.97 0.62 1.40
N MET A 71 9.05 0.38 2.35
CA MET A 71 9.17 0.90 3.72
C MET A 71 10.42 0.36 4.42
N ASP A 72 10.68 -0.95 4.33
CA ASP A 72 11.87 -1.59 4.90
C ASP A 72 13.15 -1.01 4.31
N SER A 73 13.16 -0.70 3.02
CA SER A 73 14.26 0.00 2.37
C SER A 73 14.49 1.39 2.97
N VAL A 74 13.43 2.17 3.19
CA VAL A 74 13.52 3.51 3.83
C VAL A 74 14.04 3.40 5.27
N LEU A 75 13.50 2.45 6.05
CA LEU A 75 13.91 2.23 7.45
C LEU A 75 15.35 1.73 7.59
N SER A 76 15.86 1.03 6.57
CA SER A 76 17.25 0.54 6.53
C SER A 76 18.25 1.59 6.06
N MET A 77 17.81 2.79 5.66
CA MET A 77 18.71 3.85 5.23
C MET A 77 19.58 4.34 6.40
N PRO A 78 20.89 4.59 6.18
CA PRO A 78 21.76 5.12 7.22
C PRO A 78 21.26 6.48 7.73
N GLU A 79 21.40 6.71 9.04
CA GLU A 79 21.08 7.99 9.68
C GLU A 79 21.75 9.15 8.92
N MET A 80 20.98 10.19 8.63
CA MET A 80 21.52 11.42 8.07
C MET A 80 21.91 12.37 9.21
N GLU A 81 23.19 12.75 9.25
CA GLU A 81 23.63 13.89 10.05
C GLU A 81 23.02 15.18 9.49
N VAL A 82 22.00 15.69 10.16
CA VAL A 82 21.46 17.03 9.88
C VAL A 82 22.32 18.03 10.63
N THR A 83 23.27 18.68 9.94
CA THR A 83 23.94 19.87 10.48
C THR A 83 22.89 20.96 10.72
N ARG A 84 22.49 21.16 11.99
CA ARG A 84 21.70 22.31 12.42
C ARG A 84 22.61 23.54 12.33
N TYR A 85 22.30 24.45 11.43
CA TYR A 85 22.84 25.81 11.49
C TYR A 85 21.93 26.62 12.41
N GLU A 86 22.51 27.15 13.49
CA GLU A 86 21.90 28.21 14.30
C GLU A 86 21.78 29.51 13.50
#